data_AF-A0A945DR31-F1
#
_entry.id   AF-A0A945DR31-F1
#
_cell.length_a   1.000
_cell.length_b   1.000
_cell.length_c   1.000
_cell.angle_alpha   90.00
_cell.angle_beta   90.00
_cell.angle_gamma   90.00
#
_symmetry.space_group_name_H-M   'P 1'
#
loop_
_entity.id
_entity.type
_entity.pdbx_description
1 polymer ?
#
loop_
_entity_poly.entity_id
_entity_poly.type
_entity_poly.pdbx_seq_one_letter_code
_entity_poly.pdbx_strand_id
1 'polypeptide(L)'
;SAVAGLGDMALHHHTDPGVLTLLLQDMTGGLQTLSKEDGWIDVTPEESTIVVNLGDSLQVWSNDNYRAAVHRVVPMATLKNGSGGRFSTPYFYNPKGDAVLEPLSELSGDVPLYRSFTWREYIKGRVDDNYADLGEDDIQIAQYRA
;
A
#
# COMPACT_ATOMS: atom_id res chain seq x y z
N SER A 1 25.53 -24.47 -9.79
CA SER A 1 24.29 -23.69 -9.97
C SER A 1 24.36 -22.54 -8.97
N ALA A 2 24.60 -21.31 -9.43
CA ALA A 2 24.57 -20.16 -8.54
C ALA A 2 23.09 -19.84 -8.31
N VAL A 3 22.60 -20.10 -7.10
CA VAL A 3 21.30 -19.58 -6.68
C VAL A 3 21.38 -18.06 -6.82
N ALA A 4 20.43 -17.45 -7.53
CA ALA A 4 20.33 -15.99 -7.58
C ALA A 4 20.38 -15.46 -6.15
N GLY A 5 21.17 -14.41 -5.92
CA GLY A 5 21.21 -13.77 -4.59
C GLY A 5 19.79 -13.41 -4.16
N LEU A 6 19.50 -13.59 -2.86
CA LEU A 6 18.21 -13.14 -2.32
C LEU A 6 18.02 -11.65 -2.65
N GLY A 7 16.80 -11.30 -3.06
CA GLY A 7 16.44 -9.91 -3.36
C GLY A 7 16.67 -8.98 -2.17
N ASP A 8 16.80 -7.69 -2.45
CA ASP A 8 17.06 -6.65 -1.44
C ASP A 8 15.82 -6.29 -0.60
N MET A 9 14.64 -6.83 -0.95
CA MET A 9 13.36 -6.64 -0.24
C MET A 9 12.62 -7.97 -0.05
N ALA A 10 11.94 -8.12 1.09
CA ALA A 10 10.97 -9.20 1.30
C ALA A 10 9.60 -8.88 0.68
N LEU A 11 9.24 -7.60 0.67
CA LEU A 11 8.11 -7.05 -0.07
C LEU A 11 8.50 -5.66 -0.56
N HIS A 12 8.47 -5.43 -1.87
CA HIS A 12 8.81 -4.14 -2.45
C HIS A 12 7.81 -3.05 -2.04
N HIS A 13 8.20 -1.79 -2.25
CA HIS A 13 7.39 -0.66 -1.85
C HIS A 13 6.11 -0.57 -2.68
N HIS A 14 5.00 -0.31 -2.01
CA HIS A 14 3.69 -0.18 -2.63
C HIS A 14 2.74 0.61 -1.72
N THR A 15 1.57 0.94 -2.27
CA THR A 15 0.38 1.38 -1.54
C THR A 15 -0.68 0.27 -1.56
N ASP A 16 -1.54 0.26 -0.55
CA ASP A 16 -2.71 -0.62 -0.55
C ASP A 16 -3.83 0.01 -1.38
N PRO A 17 -4.49 -0.75 -2.27
CA PRO A 17 -5.44 -0.16 -3.20
C PRO A 17 -6.76 0.27 -2.51
N GLY A 18 -7.13 -0.38 -1.40
CA GLY A 18 -8.39 -0.20 -0.71
C GLY A 18 -8.56 1.14 0.01
N VAL A 19 -9.44 1.18 1.01
CA VAL A 19 -9.70 2.38 1.83
C VAL A 19 -8.77 2.42 3.03
N LEU A 20 -8.65 1.29 3.74
CA LEU A 20 -7.98 1.14 5.02
C LEU A 20 -7.44 -0.27 5.15
N THR A 21 -6.25 -0.42 5.72
CA THR A 21 -5.68 -1.71 6.12
C THR A 21 -5.48 -1.73 7.64
N LEU A 22 -5.89 -2.85 8.25
CA LEU A 22 -5.58 -3.19 9.63
C LEU A 22 -4.58 -4.35 9.61
N LEU A 23 -3.38 -4.14 10.13
CA LEU A 23 -2.30 -5.11 10.06
C LEU A 23 -1.88 -5.53 11.46
N LEU A 24 -2.11 -6.81 11.76
CA LEU A 24 -1.45 -7.49 12.87
C LEU A 24 -0.07 -7.94 12.40
N GLN A 25 0.97 -7.60 13.15
CA GLN A 25 2.34 -8.05 12.89
C GLN A 25 2.92 -8.68 14.14
N ASP A 26 3.80 -9.66 13.96
CA ASP A 26 4.60 -10.20 15.05
C ASP A 26 5.71 -9.22 15.49
N MET A 27 6.50 -9.63 16.48
CA MET A 27 7.59 -8.82 17.04
C MET A 27 8.89 -8.85 16.23
N THR A 28 8.89 -9.47 15.04
CA THR A 28 10.09 -9.59 14.20
C THR A 28 10.48 -8.25 13.59
N GLY A 29 9.49 -7.44 13.19
CA GLY A 29 9.67 -6.12 12.60
C GLY A 29 9.84 -6.15 11.08
N GLY A 30 10.57 -5.16 10.55
CA GLY A 30 10.89 -5.04 9.13
C GLY A 30 9.88 -4.28 8.26
N LEU A 31 8.70 -3.97 8.79
CA LEU A 31 7.77 -3.04 8.12
C LEU A 31 8.35 -1.63 8.16
N GLN A 32 8.41 -0.99 6.99
CA GLN A 32 8.81 0.42 6.87
C GLN A 32 7.75 1.21 6.10
N THR A 33 7.58 2.48 6.45
CA THR A 33 6.76 3.44 5.71
C THR A 33 7.60 4.63 5.27
N LEU A 34 7.23 5.27 4.16
CA LEU A 34 7.93 6.43 3.64
C LEU A 34 7.39 7.72 4.28
N SER A 35 8.19 8.31 5.16
CA SER A 35 7.99 9.67 5.71
C SER A 35 8.23 10.73 4.63
N LYS A 36 7.55 11.87 4.76
CA LYS A 36 7.78 13.05 3.91
C LYS A 36 9.13 13.73 4.21
N GLU A 37 9.62 13.60 5.43
CA GLU A 37 10.80 14.34 5.93
C GLU A 37 11.99 13.41 6.15
N ASP A 38 11.74 12.23 6.72
CA ASP A 38 12.80 11.34 7.21
C ASP A 38 13.13 10.17 6.27
N GLY A 39 12.50 10.12 5.09
CA GLY A 39 12.61 8.97 4.19
C GLY A 39 11.98 7.71 4.79
N TRP A 40 12.63 6.56 4.64
CA TRP A 40 12.10 5.29 5.17
C TRP A 40 12.23 5.22 6.69
N ILE A 41 11.10 5.07 7.39
CA ILE A 41 11.04 4.90 8.84
C ILE A 41 10.50 3.52 9.21
N ASP A 42 11.02 2.94 10.29
CA ASP A 42 10.56 1.66 10.81
C ASP A 42 9.22 1.79 11.53
N VAL A 43 8.27 0.91 11.21
CA VAL A 43 7.05 0.71 11.97
C VAL A 43 7.33 -0.36 13.03
N THR A 44 7.95 0.07 14.12
CA THR A 44 8.37 -0.81 15.23
C THR A 44 7.17 -1.58 15.78
N PRO A 45 7.22 -2.93 15.84
CA PRO A 45 6.16 -3.71 16.45
C PRO A 45 5.99 -3.38 17.93
N GLU A 46 4.75 -3.32 18.38
CA GLU A 46 4.38 -3.10 19.78
C GLU A 46 3.32 -4.12 20.20
N GLU A 47 3.49 -4.71 21.38
CA GLU A 47 2.56 -5.71 21.89
C GLU A 47 1.14 -5.13 22.03
N SER A 48 0.13 -5.94 21.71
CA SER A 48 -1.29 -5.55 21.81
C SER A 48 -1.68 -4.34 20.94
N THR A 49 -0.95 -4.07 19.86
CA THR A 49 -1.27 -3.01 18.89
C THR A 49 -1.71 -3.57 17.53
N ILE A 50 -2.33 -2.70 16.73
CA ILE A 50 -2.67 -2.96 15.33
C ILE A 50 -2.10 -1.80 14.53
N VAL A 51 -1.35 -2.09 13.47
CA VAL A 51 -0.91 -1.06 12.53
C VAL A 51 -2.11 -0.70 11.64
N VAL A 52 -2.35 0.59 11.46
CA VAL A 52 -3.44 1.10 10.63
C VAL A 52 -2.84 2.00 9.56
N ASN A 53 -3.15 1.73 8.29
CA ASN A 53 -2.76 2.59 7.19
C ASN A 53 -3.90 2.83 6.21
N LEU A 54 -3.85 4.01 5.58
CA LEU A 54 -4.81 4.41 4.57
C LEU A 54 -4.38 3.87 3.20
N GLY A 55 -5.36 3.59 2.35
CA GLY A 55 -5.15 3.12 0.99
C GLY A 55 -5.56 4.12 -0.09
N ASP A 56 -5.32 3.74 -1.33
CA ASP A 56 -5.47 4.57 -2.52
C ASP A 56 -6.90 5.07 -2.74
N SER A 57 -7.90 4.24 -2.44
CA SER A 57 -9.32 4.62 -2.58
C SER A 57 -9.66 5.82 -1.69
N LEU A 58 -9.15 5.85 -0.45
CA LEU A 58 -9.36 6.99 0.45
C LEU A 58 -8.57 8.22 0.00
N GLN A 59 -7.38 8.05 -0.56
CA GLN A 59 -6.61 9.16 -1.11
C GLN A 59 -7.34 9.84 -2.27
N VAL A 60 -7.99 9.06 -3.14
CA VAL A 60 -8.83 9.60 -4.23
C VAL A 60 -10.05 10.32 -3.66
N TRP A 61 -10.81 9.68 -2.76
CA TRP A 61 -11.99 10.29 -2.15
C TRP A 61 -11.68 11.58 -1.37
N SER A 62 -10.53 11.65 -0.72
CA SER A 62 -10.09 12.84 0.02
C SER A 62 -9.31 13.85 -0.83
N ASN A 63 -9.13 13.56 -2.13
CA ASN A 63 -8.43 14.44 -3.05
C ASN A 63 -7.01 14.82 -2.57
N ASP A 64 -6.21 13.82 -2.17
CA ASP A 64 -4.88 13.94 -1.54
C ASP A 64 -4.81 14.52 -0.12
N ASN A 65 -5.93 14.93 0.49
CA ASN A 65 -5.92 15.44 1.87
C ASN A 65 -5.49 14.35 2.86
N TYR A 66 -5.90 13.10 2.60
CA TYR A 66 -5.34 11.91 3.24
C TYR A 66 -4.54 11.12 2.20
N ARG A 67 -3.35 10.65 2.58
CA ARG A 67 -2.46 9.94 1.65
C ARG A 67 -2.36 8.47 2.01
N ALA A 68 -2.37 7.63 0.99
CA ALA A 68 -2.04 6.22 1.11
C ALA A 68 -0.60 6.07 1.61
N ALA A 69 -0.39 5.16 2.55
CA ALA A 69 0.93 4.93 3.09
C ALA A 69 1.75 4.11 2.08
N VAL A 70 2.83 4.70 1.55
CA VAL A 70 3.84 3.94 0.81
C VAL A 70 4.65 3.14 1.81
N HIS A 71 4.60 1.82 1.72
CA HIS A 71 5.22 0.93 2.69
C HIS A 71 5.89 -0.27 2.04
N ARG A 72 6.85 -0.87 2.74
CA ARG A 72 7.65 -2.02 2.28
C ARG A 72 8.02 -2.94 3.43
N VAL A 73 8.52 -4.14 3.14
CA VAL A 73 9.11 -5.04 4.14
C VAL A 73 10.56 -5.37 3.76
N VAL A 74 11.50 -5.00 4.63
CA VAL A 74 12.91 -5.33 4.44
C VAL A 74 13.18 -6.82 4.69
N PRO A 75 14.25 -7.41 4.12
CA PRO A 75 14.54 -8.82 4.32
C PRO A 75 14.80 -9.14 5.79
N MET A 76 14.23 -10.24 6.29
CA MET A 76 14.41 -10.66 7.68
C MET A 76 15.89 -10.80 8.05
N ALA A 77 16.74 -11.24 7.11
CA ALA A 77 18.19 -11.35 7.31
C ALA A 77 18.89 -10.03 7.70
N THR A 78 18.28 -8.86 7.43
CA THR A 78 18.82 -7.56 7.84
C THR A 78 18.37 -7.14 9.25
N LEU A 79 17.47 -7.90 9.89
CA LEU A 79 16.92 -7.60 11.21
C LEU A 79 17.74 -8.26 12.32
N LYS A 80 17.90 -7.58 13.46
CA LYS A 80 18.63 -8.11 14.64
C LYS A 80 18.03 -9.42 15.17
N ASN A 81 16.70 -9.57 15.09
CA ASN A 81 15.95 -10.76 15.50
C ASN A 81 15.53 -11.64 14.30
N GLY A 82 16.16 -11.45 13.14
CA GLY A 82 15.75 -12.00 11.86
C GLY A 82 16.09 -13.47 11.58
N SER A 83 16.46 -14.24 12.60
CA SER A 83 16.80 -15.66 12.46
C SER A 83 15.57 -16.57 12.31
N GLY A 84 14.36 -16.04 12.52
CA GLY A 84 13.08 -16.73 12.38
C GLY A 84 12.22 -16.19 11.23
N GLY A 85 11.08 -16.86 11.00
CA GLY A 85 10.05 -16.37 10.08
C GLY A 85 9.36 -15.12 10.62
N ARG A 86 8.85 -14.28 9.72
CA ARG A 86 8.00 -13.12 10.02
C ARG A 86 6.57 -13.43 9.62
N PHE A 87 5.62 -13.20 10.50
CA PHE A 87 4.19 -13.37 10.23
C PHE A 87 3.45 -12.05 10.40
N SER A 88 2.52 -11.78 9.48
CA SER A 88 1.60 -10.67 9.59
C SER A 88 0.25 -11.04 8.96
N THR A 89 -0.85 -10.54 9.54
CA THR A 89 -2.21 -10.80 9.09
C THR A 89 -2.88 -9.48 8.72
N PRO A 90 -2.99 -9.13 7.43
CA PRO A 90 -3.70 -7.95 6.99
C PRO A 90 -5.21 -8.21 6.89
N TYR A 91 -6.00 -7.23 7.27
CA TYR A 91 -7.40 -7.08 6.89
C TYR A 91 -7.52 -5.83 5.99
N PHE A 92 -7.97 -6.04 4.76
CA PHE A 92 -8.15 -4.98 3.77
C PHE A 92 -9.62 -4.56 3.70
N TYR A 93 -9.90 -3.31 4.07
CA TYR A 93 -11.23 -2.73 3.89
C TYR A 93 -11.33 -2.10 2.50
N ASN A 94 -11.99 -2.82 1.59
CA ASN A 94 -12.10 -2.45 0.19
C ASN A 94 -13.50 -1.89 -0.14
N PRO A 95 -13.61 -0.99 -1.13
CA PRO A 95 -14.90 -0.59 -1.68
C PRO A 95 -15.65 -1.77 -2.31
N LYS A 96 -16.96 -1.60 -2.52
CA LYS A 96 -17.73 -2.49 -3.40
C LYS A 96 -17.22 -2.37 -4.83
N GLY A 97 -17.35 -3.44 -5.63
CA GLY A 97 -16.85 -3.45 -7.02
C GLY A 97 -17.38 -2.31 -7.90
N ASP A 98 -18.64 -1.92 -7.72
CA ASP A 98 -19.30 -0.83 -8.43
C ASP A 98 -19.17 0.53 -7.74
N ALA A 99 -18.42 0.64 -6.64
CA ALA A 99 -18.17 1.92 -6.00
C ALA A 99 -17.40 2.86 -6.95
N VAL A 100 -17.86 4.09 -7.03
CA VAL A 100 -17.21 5.17 -7.78
C VAL A 100 -16.13 5.81 -6.89
N LEU A 101 -14.93 5.92 -7.45
CA LEU A 101 -13.79 6.62 -6.89
C LEU A 101 -13.66 7.96 -7.60
N GLU A 102 -14.02 9.02 -6.87
CA GLU A 102 -13.89 10.42 -7.28
C GLU A 102 -13.77 11.30 -6.04
N PRO A 103 -13.17 12.50 -6.12
CA PRO A 103 -13.09 13.42 -4.98
C PRO A 103 -14.48 13.67 -4.35
N LEU A 104 -14.62 13.36 -3.06
CA LEU A 104 -15.84 13.61 -2.30
C LEU A 104 -15.82 15.03 -1.76
N SER A 105 -16.83 15.83 -2.08
CA SER A 105 -16.92 17.25 -1.71
C SER A 105 -16.78 17.51 -0.20
N GLU A 106 -17.18 16.55 0.64
CA GLU A 106 -17.12 16.62 2.09
C GLU A 106 -15.71 16.39 2.65
N LEU A 107 -14.84 15.76 1.85
CA LEU A 107 -13.45 15.45 2.19
C LEU A 107 -12.45 16.24 1.33
N SER A 108 -12.90 16.95 0.30
CA SER A 108 -12.09 17.69 -0.67
C SER A 108 -12.34 19.21 -0.61
N GLY A 109 -11.45 19.97 -1.26
CA GLY A 109 -11.75 21.34 -1.69
C GLY A 109 -12.48 21.35 -3.04
N ASP A 110 -12.62 22.54 -3.63
CA ASP A 110 -13.44 22.76 -4.84
C ASP A 110 -12.83 22.20 -6.14
N VAL A 111 -11.51 21.96 -6.18
CA VAL A 111 -10.81 21.56 -7.40
C VAL A 111 -10.47 20.06 -7.36
N PRO A 112 -11.11 19.21 -8.17
CA PRO A 112 -10.81 17.78 -8.22
C PRO A 112 -9.45 17.53 -8.88
N LEU A 113 -8.61 16.75 -8.21
CA LEU A 113 -7.31 16.31 -8.73
C LEU A 113 -7.40 14.99 -9.49
N TYR A 114 -8.53 14.28 -9.37
CA TYR A 114 -8.76 12.97 -9.96
C TYR A 114 -10.04 12.99 -10.81
N ARG A 115 -10.02 12.30 -11.95
CA ARG A 115 -11.23 11.96 -12.71
C ARG A 115 -11.96 10.78 -12.04
N SER A 116 -13.24 10.63 -12.36
CA SER A 116 -14.09 9.54 -11.84
C SER A 116 -13.78 8.20 -12.52
N PHE A 117 -13.75 7.12 -11.74
CA PHE A 117 -13.59 5.73 -12.19
C PHE A 117 -14.18 4.75 -11.17
N THR A 118 -14.35 3.47 -11.50
CA THR A 118 -14.87 2.47 -10.56
C THR A 118 -13.76 1.68 -9.88
N TRP A 119 -14.01 1.22 -8.65
CA TRP A 119 -13.11 0.32 -7.92
C TRP A 119 -12.79 -0.94 -8.73
N ARG A 120 -13.78 -1.54 -9.41
CA ARG A 120 -13.57 -2.72 -10.27
C ARG A 120 -12.59 -2.46 -11.41
N GLU A 121 -12.67 -1.30 -12.08
CA GLU A 121 -11.73 -0.94 -13.15
C GLU A 121 -10.31 -0.84 -12.58
N TYR A 122 -10.15 -0.16 -11.45
CA TYR A 122 -8.84 0.04 -10.83
C TYR A 122 -8.22 -1.26 -10.31
N ILE A 123 -8.97 -2.07 -9.55
CA ILE A 123 -8.42 -3.31 -9.00
C ILE A 123 -8.17 -4.37 -10.08
N LYS A 124 -8.98 -4.40 -11.15
CA LYS A 124 -8.74 -5.28 -12.29
C LYS A 124 -7.41 -4.94 -12.95
N GLY A 125 -7.13 -3.65 -13.16
CA GLY A 125 -5.83 -3.20 -13.65
C GLY A 125 -4.68 -3.68 -12.79
N ARG A 126 -4.71 -3.34 -11.49
CA ARG A 126 -3.71 -3.77 -10.50
C ARG A 126 -3.49 -5.28 -10.43
N VAL A 127 -4.55 -6.09 -10.60
CA VAL A 127 -4.46 -7.56 -10.52
C VAL A 127 -3.95 -8.16 -11.81
N ASP A 128 -4.44 -7.71 -12.97
CA ASP A 128 -4.00 -8.25 -14.27
C ASP A 128 -2.50 -8.01 -14.48
N ASP A 129 -1.98 -6.86 -14.01
CA ASP A 129 -0.56 -6.51 -14.07
C ASP A 129 0.31 -7.44 -13.22
N ASN A 130 -0.15 -7.83 -12.01
CA ASN A 130 0.58 -8.74 -11.11
C ASN A 130 0.81 -10.15 -11.69
N TYR A 131 0.04 -10.57 -12.71
CA TYR A 131 0.14 -11.90 -13.30
C TYR A 131 0.80 -11.92 -14.68
N ALA A 132 0.85 -10.80 -15.39
CA ALA A 132 1.21 -10.79 -16.81
C ALA A 132 2.61 -10.25 -17.13
N ASP A 133 3.26 -9.50 -16.21
CA ASP A 133 4.57 -8.83 -16.41
C ASP A 133 4.78 -8.39 -17.87
N LEU A 134 3.84 -7.59 -18.38
CA LEU A 134 3.78 -7.16 -19.78
C LEU A 134 4.71 -5.98 -20.08
N GLY A 135 5.52 -5.54 -19.10
CA GLY A 135 6.39 -4.36 -19.24
C GLY A 135 5.65 -3.01 -19.28
N GLU A 136 4.38 -2.98 -18.83
CA GLU A 136 3.63 -1.75 -18.58
C GLU A 136 3.72 -1.40 -17.08
N ASP A 137 3.84 -0.10 -16.74
CA ASP A 137 3.87 0.36 -15.36
C ASP A 137 2.55 -0.01 -14.64
N ASP A 138 2.63 -0.65 -13.47
CA ASP A 138 1.48 -1.01 -12.62
C ASP A 138 0.40 0.09 -12.64
N ILE A 139 -0.87 -0.27 -12.87
CA ILE A 139 -1.96 0.73 -12.83
C ILE A 139 -2.01 1.42 -11.46
N GLN A 140 -1.57 2.68 -11.39
CA GLN A 140 -1.60 3.50 -10.18
C GLN A 140 -2.70 4.56 -10.25
N ILE A 141 -3.15 5.07 -9.09
CA ILE A 141 -4.10 6.19 -9.04
C ILE A 141 -3.60 7.45 -9.75
N ALA A 142 -2.29 7.57 -10.00
CA ALA A 142 -1.70 8.63 -10.80
C ALA A 142 -2.25 8.68 -12.24
N GLN A 143 -2.66 7.55 -12.83
CA GLN A 143 -3.26 7.46 -14.17
C GLN A 143 -4.70 8.00 -14.22
N TYR A 144 -5.27 8.32 -13.06
CA TYR A 144 -6.59 8.90 -12.90
C TYR A 144 -6.54 10.37 -12.47
N ARG A 145 -5.38 11.04 -12.53
CA ARG A 145 -5.29 12.50 -12.34
C ARG A 145 -6.07 13.23 -13.44
N ALA A 146 -6.73 14.33 -13.08
CA ALA A 146 -7.48 15.21 -13.98
C ALA A 146 -6.57 16.24 -14.69
#